data_AF-A0A7G8XA72-F1
#
_entry.id   AF-A0A7G8XA72-F1
#
_cell.length_a   1.000
_cell.length_b   1.000
_cell.length_c   1.000
_cell.angle_alpha   90.00
_cell.angle_beta   90.00
_cell.angle_gamma   90.00
#
_symmetry.space_group_name_H-M   'P 1'
#
loop_
_entity.id
_entity.type
_entity.pdbx_description
1 polymer ?
#
loop_
_entity_poly.entity_id
_entity_poly.type
_entity_poly.pdbx_seq_one_letter_code
_entity_poly.pdbx_strand_id
1 'polypeptide(L)'
;MINKLWKIGFFTGLTSFVLLIVGVRTVLGQTLVFTNYLTFGLFGLIIGVFSFLLLFYNLKIAFRIFLIGVALGFAEFFRSLLMNPNGIGDVLGILSLFIISSFGLGLAFIVQFIVILMKKKS
;
A
#
# COMPACT_ATOMS: atom_id res chain seq x y z
N MET A 1 9.10 -11.88 -19.75
CA MET A 1 8.35 -12.01 -18.48
C MET A 1 8.46 -10.77 -17.61
N ILE A 2 9.66 -10.20 -17.40
CA ILE A 2 9.91 -8.91 -16.72
C ILE A 2 9.04 -7.76 -17.22
N ASN A 3 8.80 -7.65 -18.54
CA ASN A 3 7.97 -6.61 -19.14
C ASN A 3 6.52 -6.53 -18.63
N LYS A 4 5.99 -7.59 -17.98
CA LYS A 4 4.65 -7.57 -17.37
C LYS A 4 4.70 -7.22 -15.88
N LEU A 5 5.78 -7.57 -15.18
CA LEU A 5 5.91 -7.40 -13.73
C LEU A 5 6.13 -5.93 -13.34
N TRP A 6 6.97 -5.21 -14.09
CA TRP A 6 7.18 -3.79 -13.84
C TRP A 6 5.89 -2.98 -14.02
N LYS A 7 5.03 -3.39 -14.98
CA LYS A 7 3.72 -2.77 -15.18
C LYS A 7 2.84 -2.94 -13.96
N ILE A 8 2.80 -4.14 -13.37
CA ILE A 8 2.01 -4.40 -12.16
C ILE A 8 2.50 -3.48 -11.04
N GLY A 9 3.81 -3.48 -10.75
CA GLY A 9 4.41 -2.61 -9.73
C GLY A 9 4.07 -1.13 -9.97
N PHE A 10 4.27 -0.65 -11.19
CA PHE A 10 3.94 0.72 -11.60
C PHE A 10 2.46 1.05 -11.38
N PHE A 11 1.53 0.20 -11.82
CA PHE A 11 0.10 0.44 -11.62
C PHE A 11 -0.28 0.40 -10.14
N THR A 12 0.22 -0.54 -9.33
CA THR A 12 -0.04 -0.54 -7.88
C THR A 12 0.46 0.73 -7.20
N GLY A 13 1.65 1.21 -7.57
CA GLY A 13 2.20 2.43 -7.01
C GLY A 13 1.43 3.67 -7.46
N LEU A 14 1.10 3.75 -8.75
CA LEU A 14 0.32 4.84 -9.34
C LEU A 14 -1.09 4.90 -8.72
N THR A 15 -1.78 3.76 -8.59
CA THR A 15 -3.08 3.69 -7.93
C THR A 15 -2.99 4.15 -6.48
N SER A 16 -1.96 3.73 -5.74
CA SER A 16 -1.77 4.17 -4.34
C SER A 16 -1.54 5.68 -4.23
N PHE A 17 -0.74 6.24 -5.14
CA PHE A 17 -0.52 7.68 -5.23
C PHE A 17 -1.81 8.45 -5.53
N VAL A 18 -2.58 8.00 -6.51
CA VAL A 18 -3.86 8.62 -6.89
C VAL A 18 -4.86 8.53 -5.75
N LEU A 19 -4.98 7.39 -5.06
CA LEU A 19 -5.89 7.23 -3.92
C LEU A 19 -5.55 8.17 -2.77
N LEU A 20 -4.27 8.40 -2.48
CA LEU A 20 -3.85 9.39 -1.48
C LEU A 20 -4.25 10.82 -1.87
N ILE A 21 -4.02 11.21 -3.12
CA ILE A 21 -4.45 12.53 -3.62
C ILE A 21 -5.97 12.67 -3.51
N VAL A 22 -6.73 11.65 -3.91
CA VAL A 22 -8.19 11.64 -3.82
C VAL A 22 -8.61 11.81 -2.37
N GLY A 23 -8.10 10.99 -1.44
CA GLY A 23 -8.44 11.11 -0.03
C GLY A 23 -8.16 12.49 0.54
N VAL A 24 -6.93 12.99 0.39
CA VAL A 24 -6.54 14.26 1.02
C VAL A 24 -7.13 15.49 0.32
N ARG A 25 -7.23 15.51 -1.00
CA ARG A 25 -7.75 16.67 -1.72
C ARG A 25 -9.27 16.72 -1.76
N THR A 26 -9.91 15.59 -2.09
CA THR A 26 -11.35 15.59 -2.38
C THR A 26 -12.20 15.32 -1.16
N VAL A 27 -11.74 14.49 -0.22
CA VAL A 27 -12.52 14.17 0.99
C VAL A 27 -12.30 15.20 2.08
N LEU A 28 -11.05 15.65 2.27
CA LEU A 28 -10.69 16.61 3.32
C LEU A 28 -10.76 18.07 2.88
N GLY A 29 -10.89 18.34 1.58
CA GLY A 29 -10.92 19.70 1.04
C GLY A 29 -9.63 20.50 1.27
N GLN A 30 -8.53 19.84 1.65
CA GLN A 30 -7.28 20.52 1.93
C GLN A 30 -6.57 20.97 0.65
N THR A 31 -5.96 22.16 0.71
CA THR A 31 -5.09 22.66 -0.34
C THR A 31 -3.77 21.89 -0.32
N LEU A 32 -3.54 21.08 -1.36
CA LEU A 32 -2.28 20.34 -1.50
C LEU A 32 -1.14 21.28 -1.91
N VAL A 33 -0.14 21.40 -1.05
CA VAL A 33 1.16 22.02 -1.38
C VAL A 33 2.08 21.01 -2.08
N PHE A 34 3.11 21.50 -2.77
CA PHE A 34 4.05 20.66 -3.53
C PHE A 34 4.66 19.52 -2.70
N THR A 35 4.99 19.80 -1.43
CA THR A 35 5.53 18.81 -0.49
C THR A 35 4.61 17.61 -0.29
N ASN A 36 3.29 17.81 -0.32
CA ASN A 36 2.32 16.72 -0.16
C ASN A 36 2.37 15.76 -1.35
N TYR A 37 2.43 16.30 -2.58
CA TYR A 37 2.56 15.49 -3.78
C TYR A 37 3.85 14.68 -3.78
N LEU A 38 4.96 15.26 -3.30
CA LEU A 38 6.23 14.54 -3.18
C LEU A 38 6.10 13.37 -2.18
N THR A 39 5.52 13.61 -1.01
CA THR A 39 5.31 12.58 0.03
C THR A 39 4.42 11.45 -0.47
N PHE A 40 3.30 11.78 -1.11
CA PHE A 40 2.40 10.77 -1.68
C PHE A 40 3.07 9.99 -2.82
N GLY A 41 3.88 10.68 -3.63
CA GLY A 41 4.66 10.07 -4.71
C GLY A 41 5.68 9.06 -4.17
N LEU A 42 6.38 9.41 -3.10
CA LEU A 42 7.30 8.51 -2.39
C LEU A 42 6.56 7.28 -1.84
N PHE A 43 5.41 7.48 -1.20
CA PHE A 43 4.60 6.37 -0.71
C PHE A 43 4.16 5.44 -1.83
N GLY A 44 3.59 5.99 -2.92
CA GLY A 44 3.20 5.22 -4.10
C GLY A 44 4.38 4.45 -4.70
N LEU A 45 5.55 5.07 -4.79
CA LEU A 45 6.77 4.43 -5.27
C LEU A 45 7.15 3.24 -4.38
N ILE A 46 7.13 3.40 -3.05
CA ILE A 46 7.44 2.32 -2.09
C ILE A 46 6.50 1.13 -2.30
N ILE A 47 5.18 1.37 -2.37
CA ILE A 47 4.19 0.31 -2.61
C ILE A 47 4.42 -0.39 -3.96
N GLY A 48 4.72 0.40 -5.00
CA GLY A 48 5.00 -0.14 -6.33
C GLY A 48 6.28 -0.97 -6.39
N VAL A 49 7.35 -0.52 -5.72
CA VAL A 49 8.64 -1.24 -5.62
C VAL A 49 8.45 -2.55 -4.88
N PHE A 50 7.79 -2.56 -3.71
CA PHE A 50 7.53 -3.82 -3.00
C PHE A 50 6.67 -4.78 -3.84
N SER A 51 5.62 -4.28 -4.49
CA SER A 51 4.79 -5.08 -5.40
C SER A 51 5.61 -5.70 -6.52
N PHE A 52 6.51 -4.93 -7.14
CA PHE A 52 7.42 -5.41 -8.17
C PHE A 52 8.39 -6.46 -7.63
N LEU A 53 9.07 -6.18 -6.51
CA LEU A 53 10.08 -7.07 -5.93
C LEU A 53 9.47 -8.42 -5.53
N LEU A 54 8.31 -8.43 -4.87
CA LEU A 54 7.63 -9.66 -4.49
C LEU A 54 7.31 -10.53 -5.71
N LEU A 55 6.85 -9.93 -6.81
CA LEU A 55 6.58 -10.66 -8.04
C LEU A 55 7.85 -11.09 -8.79
N PHE A 56 8.89 -10.24 -8.79
CA PHE A 56 10.18 -10.51 -9.41
C PHE A 56 10.84 -11.76 -8.79
N TYR A 57 10.79 -11.88 -7.46
CA TYR A 57 11.27 -13.06 -6.72
C TYR A 57 10.27 -14.23 -6.70
N ASN A 58 9.21 -14.20 -7.52
CA ASN A 58 8.16 -15.24 -7.57
C ASN A 58 7.42 -15.48 -6.24
N LEU A 59 7.43 -14.53 -5.31
CA LEU A 59 6.75 -14.59 -4.01
C LEU A 59 5.25 -14.23 -4.18
N LYS A 60 4.53 -15.03 -4.97
CA LYS A 60 3.14 -14.74 -5.38
C LYS A 60 2.16 -14.73 -4.20
N ILE A 61 2.42 -15.51 -3.14
CA ILE A 61 1.56 -15.55 -1.95
C ILE A 61 1.77 -14.26 -1.15
N ALA A 62 3.03 -13.89 -0.93
CA ALA A 62 3.36 -12.63 -0.28
C ALA A 62 2.76 -11.43 -1.02
N PHE A 63 2.87 -11.37 -2.35
CA PHE A 63 2.27 -10.30 -3.15
C PHE A 63 0.77 -10.16 -2.91
N ARG A 64 0.01 -11.26 -2.90
CA ARG A 64 -1.44 -11.23 -2.67
C ARG A 64 -1.80 -10.73 -1.28
N ILE A 65 -1.11 -11.21 -0.24
CA ILE A 65 -1.34 -10.80 1.15
C ILE A 65 -0.99 -9.32 1.33
N PHE A 66 0.15 -8.89 0.77
CA PHE A 66 0.57 -7.49 0.79
C PHE A 66 -0.47 -6.58 0.13
N LEU A 67 -0.98 -6.97 -1.05
CA LEU A 67 -2.00 -6.18 -1.76
C LEU A 67 -3.30 -6.07 -0.96
N ILE A 68 -3.72 -7.14 -0.29
CA ILE A 68 -4.87 -7.11 0.63
C ILE A 68 -4.59 -6.16 1.80
N GLY A 69 -3.40 -6.21 2.40
CA GLY A 69 -3.01 -5.29 3.47
C GLY A 69 -3.04 -3.82 3.02
N VAL A 70 -2.51 -3.51 1.84
CA VAL A 70 -2.58 -2.16 1.25
C VAL A 70 -4.03 -1.74 1.02
N ALA A 71 -4.87 -2.62 0.47
CA ALA A 71 -6.29 -2.33 0.26
C ALA A 71 -7.05 -2.06 1.56
N LEU A 72 -6.80 -2.86 2.61
CA LEU A 72 -7.36 -2.63 3.94
C LEU A 72 -6.86 -1.32 4.56
N GLY A 73 -5.57 -1.00 4.37
CA GLY A 73 -5.00 0.27 4.82
C GLY A 73 -5.68 1.46 4.17
N PHE A 74 -5.97 1.37 2.86
CA PHE A 74 -6.74 2.40 2.16
C PHE A 74 -8.20 2.47 2.62
N ALA A 75 -8.85 1.33 2.86
CA ALA A 75 -10.21 1.30 3.38
C ALA A 75 -10.30 2.03 4.73
N GLU A 76 -9.36 1.76 5.63
CA GLU A 76 -9.29 2.41 6.94
C GLU A 76 -8.93 3.90 6.83
N PHE A 77 -8.02 4.26 5.92
CA PHE A 77 -7.71 5.66 5.60
C PHE A 77 -8.98 6.42 5.23
N PHE A 78 -9.72 5.97 4.20
CA PHE A 78 -10.95 6.62 3.78
C PHE A 78 -12.03 6.63 4.88
N ARG A 79 -12.15 5.55 5.64
CA ARG A 79 -13.07 5.49 6.80
C ARG A 79 -12.73 6.58 7.83
N SER A 80 -11.46 6.74 8.16
CA SER A 80 -10.98 7.75 9.13
C SER A 80 -11.28 9.17 8.64
N LEU A 81 -11.07 9.45 7.35
CA LEU A 81 -11.38 10.75 6.76
C LEU A 81 -12.88 11.10 6.85
N LEU A 82 -13.75 10.11 6.62
CA LEU A 82 -15.20 10.31 6.63
C LEU A 82 -15.78 10.43 8.05
N MET A 83 -15.22 9.70 9.02
CA MET A 83 -15.77 9.66 10.38
C MET A 83 -15.26 10.78 11.29
N ASN A 84 -14.07 11.34 11.04
CA ASN A 84 -13.45 12.36 11.90
C ASN A 84 -12.99 13.60 11.11
N PRO A 85 -13.92 14.40 10.56
CA PRO A 85 -13.60 15.54 9.69
C PRO A 85 -12.91 16.72 10.40
N ASN A 86 -12.79 16.70 11.73
CA ASN A 86 -12.20 17.80 12.53
C ASN A 86 -10.65 17.82 12.49
N GLY A 87 -10.03 17.36 11.39
CA GLY A 87 -8.57 17.36 11.16
C GLY A 87 -7.77 16.23 11.84
N ILE A 88 -8.35 15.57 12.84
CA ILE A 88 -7.73 14.38 13.48
C ILE A 88 -7.80 13.15 12.54
N GLY A 89 -8.87 13.05 11.74
CA GLY A 89 -9.10 11.94 10.81
C GLY A 89 -8.00 11.78 9.77
N ASP A 90 -7.37 12.88 9.35
CA ASP A 90 -6.32 12.95 8.34
C ASP A 90 -5.06 12.24 8.82
N VAL A 91 -4.59 12.64 10.00
CA VAL A 91 -3.39 12.09 10.63
C VAL A 91 -3.61 10.62 10.97
N LEU A 92 -4.76 10.29 11.57
CA LEU A 92 -5.11 8.91 11.89
C LEU A 92 -5.22 8.04 10.65
N GLY A 93 -5.82 8.55 9.59
CA GLY A 93 -5.98 7.81 8.34
C GLY A 93 -4.64 7.52 7.66
N ILE A 94 -3.75 8.52 7.60
CA ILE A 94 -2.42 8.31 7.02
C ILE A 94 -1.64 7.32 7.88
N LEU A 95 -1.65 7.47 9.21
CA LEU A 95 -1.00 6.53 10.12
C LEU A 95 -1.55 5.11 9.97
N SER A 96 -2.87 4.93 9.88
CA SER A 96 -3.47 3.62 9.69
C SER A 96 -3.06 2.99 8.37
N LEU A 97 -2.96 3.79 7.29
CA LEU A 97 -2.48 3.30 6.00
C LEU A 97 -1.05 2.76 6.12
N PHE A 98 -0.14 3.50 6.77
CA PHE A 98 1.24 3.06 6.98
C PHE A 98 1.32 1.80 7.86
N ILE A 99 0.60 1.78 8.98
CA ILE A 99 0.63 0.68 9.95
C ILE A 99 0.08 -0.59 9.30
N ILE A 100 -1.11 -0.53 8.70
CA ILE A 100 -1.78 -1.70 8.12
C ILE A 100 -1.00 -2.22 6.90
N SER A 101 -0.49 -1.34 6.04
CA SER A 101 0.32 -1.76 4.89
C SER A 101 1.63 -2.42 5.32
N SER A 102 2.30 -1.88 6.35
CA SER A 102 3.54 -2.44 6.89
C SER A 102 3.31 -3.80 7.57
N PHE A 103 2.23 -3.90 8.35
CA PHE A 103 1.83 -5.16 8.96
C PHE A 103 1.46 -6.21 7.91
N GLY A 104 0.72 -5.80 6.86
CA GLY A 104 0.40 -6.65 5.72
C GLY A 104 1.64 -7.17 5.00
N LEU A 105 2.69 -6.35 4.85
CA LEU A 105 3.97 -6.78 4.28
C LEU A 105 4.72 -7.76 5.21
N GLY A 106 4.76 -7.49 6.51
CA GLY A 106 5.36 -8.40 7.49
C GLY A 106 4.68 -9.77 7.51
N LEU A 107 3.34 -9.77 7.58
CA LEU A 107 2.54 -10.99 7.52
C LEU A 107 2.73 -11.74 6.20
N ALA A 108 2.79 -11.02 5.08
CA ALA A 108 3.06 -11.58 3.76
C ALA A 108 4.37 -12.38 3.72
N PHE A 109 5.45 -11.84 4.30
CA PHE A 109 6.73 -12.54 4.38
C PHE A 109 6.67 -13.75 5.31
N ILE A 110 6.06 -13.63 6.49
CA ILE A 110 5.91 -14.74 7.45
C ILE A 110 5.17 -15.91 6.79
N VAL A 111 4.01 -15.65 6.18
CA VAL A 111 3.20 -16.70 5.52
C VAL A 111 3.95 -17.31 4.35
N GLN A 112 4.59 -16.49 3.51
CA GLN A 112 5.37 -16.97 2.37
C GLN A 112 6.54 -17.86 2.81
N PHE A 113 7.22 -17.51 3.90
CA PHE A 113 8.31 -18.30 4.47
C PHE A 113 7.83 -19.65 4.99
N ILE A 114 6.72 -19.68 5.74
CA ILE A 114 6.11 -20.92 6.24
C ILE A 114 5.78 -21.87 5.07
N VAL A 115 5.15 -21.36 4.00
CA VAL A 115 4.79 -22.18 2.84
C VAL A 115 6.03 -22.77 2.15
N ILE A 116 7.11 -22.00 2.04
CA ILE A 116 8.37 -22.49 1.46
C ILE A 116 8.96 -23.62 2.31
N LEU A 117 8.97 -23.48 3.64
CA LEU A 117 9.47 -24.52 4.54
C LEU A 117 8.64 -25.80 4.47
N MET A 118 7.31 -25.70 4.41
CA MET A 118 6.43 -26.87 4.29
C MET A 118 6.67 -27.63 2.98
N LYS A 119 6.90 -26.91 1.87
CA LYS A 119 7.20 -27.53 0.57
C LYS A 119 8.56 -28.21 0.51
N LYS A 120 9.56 -27.73 1.27
CA LYS A 120 10.89 -28.36 1.31
C LYS A 120 10.90 -29.68 2.09
N LYS A 121 9.91 -29.89 2.95
CA LYS A 121 9.82 -31.06 3.84
C LYS A 121 8.97 -32.20 3.26
N SER A 122 8.24 -31.93 2.16
CA SER A 122 7.50 -32.92 1.37
C SER A 122 8.29 -33.32 0.14
#